data_AF-A0AAV6BGJ8-F1
#
_entry.id   AF-A0AAV6BGJ8-F1
#
_cell.length_a   1.000
_cell.length_b   1.000
_cell.length_c   1.000
_cell.angle_alpha   90.00
_cell.angle_beta   90.00
_cell.angle_gamma   90.00
#
_symmetry.space_group_name_H-M   'P 1'
#
loop_
_entity.id
_entity.type
_entity.pdbx_description
1 polymer ?
#
loop_
_entity_poly.entity_id
_entity_poly.type
_entity_poly.pdbx_seq_one_letter_code
_entity_poly.pdbx_strand_id
1 'polypeptide(L)' 'DVAKKYGILRPEGYSERSTFVIDKQGIIRHIEVHEIGKVPDRAKLLEILKTLK' A
#
# COMPACT_ATOMS: atom_id res chain seq x y z
N ASP A 1 4.97 15.39 -4.57
CA ASP A 1 6.04 14.50 -5.09
C ASP A 1 5.95 13.02 -4.68
N VAL A 2 5.68 12.68 -3.42
CA VAL A 2 5.73 11.27 -2.95
C VAL A 2 4.72 10.36 -3.68
N ALA A 3 3.43 10.72 -3.72
CA ALA A 3 2.41 9.90 -4.39
C ALA A 3 2.74 9.60 -5.86
N LYS A 4 3.35 10.56 -6.57
CA LYS A 4 3.81 10.41 -7.95
C LYS A 4 4.97 9.40 -8.05
N LYS A 5 5.94 9.47 -7.13
CA LYS A 5 7.08 8.52 -7.07
C LYS A 5 6.64 7.08 -6.85
N TYR A 6 5.58 6.88 -6.07
CA TYR A 6 5.00 5.56 -5.80
C TYR A 6 3.92 5.15 -6.81
N GLY A 7 3.66 5.94 -7.86
CA GLY A 7 2.71 5.58 -8.92
C GLY A 7 1.24 5.61 -8.50
N ILE A 8 0.91 6.27 -7.38
CA ILE A 8 -0.45 6.31 -6.81
C ILE A 8 -1.12 7.69 -6.93
N LEU A 9 -0.49 8.66 -7.60
CA LEU A 9 -1.10 9.97 -7.80
C LEU A 9 -2.14 9.89 -8.92
N ARG A 10 -3.39 10.27 -8.61
CA ARG A 10 -4.46 10.37 -9.59
C ARG A 10 -4.43 11.70 -10.37
N PRO A 11 -4.99 11.75 -11.58
CA PRO A 11 -5.16 12.98 -12.35
C PRO A 11 -5.89 14.11 -11.58
N GLU A 12 -6.83 13.74 -10.73
CA GLU A 12 -7.65 14.66 -9.91
C GLU A 12 -6.86 15.32 -8.77
N GLY A 13 -5.58 14.99 -8.59
CA GLY A 13 -4.68 15.68 -7.67
C GLY A 13 -4.58 15.07 -6.26
N TYR A 14 -5.23 13.93 -6.02
CA TYR A 14 -5.12 13.17 -4.77
C TYR A 14 -4.61 11.75 -5.03
N SER A 15 -4.17 11.05 -3.98
CA SER A 15 -3.62 9.70 -4.12
C SER A 15 -4.70 8.63 -4.11
N GLU A 16 -4.43 7.51 -4.79
CA GLU A 16 -5.09 6.24 -4.52
C GLU A 16 -5.03 5.89 -3.03
N ARG A 17 -6.03 5.14 -2.54
CA ARG A 17 -5.97 4.56 -1.20
C ARG A 17 -5.10 3.31 -1.25
N SER A 18 -3.82 3.46 -0.95
CA SER A 18 -2.86 2.35 -1.08
C SER A 18 -2.19 1.97 0.24
N THR A 19 -1.90 0.68 0.39
CA THR A 19 -1.12 0.13 1.50
C THR A 19 0.18 -0.44 0.94
N PHE A 20 1.29 -0.08 1.57
CA PHE A 20 2.61 -0.60 1.24
C PHE A 20 3.14 -1.36 2.45
N VAL A 21 3.63 -2.58 2.23
CA VAL A 21 4.40 -3.32 3.24
C VAL A 21 5.86 -3.27 2.85
N ILE A 22 6.67 -2.71 3.73
CA ILE A 22 8.11 -2.54 3.56
C ILE A 22 8.79 -3.31 4.69
N ASP A 23 9.77 -4.14 4.34
CA ASP A 23 10.53 -4.87 5.36
C ASP A 23 11.63 -4.01 6.00
N LYS A 24 12.36 -4.61 6.96
CA LYS A 24 13.45 -3.93 7.68
C LYS A 24 14.66 -3.60 6.81
N GLN A 25 14.80 -4.20 5.62
CA GLN A 25 15.85 -3.88 4.65
C GLN A 25 15.42 -2.73 3.72
N GLY A 26 14.21 -2.20 3.90
CA GLY A 26 13.66 -1.12 3.07
C GLY A 26 13.09 -1.62 1.73
N ILE A 27 12.86 -2.93 1.58
CA ILE A 27 12.34 -3.48 0.33
C ILE A 27 10.81 -3.57 0.40
N ILE A 28 10.14 -3.10 -0.64
CA ILE A 28 8.69 -3.23 -0.78
C ILE A 28 8.36 -4.70 -1.04
N ARG A 29 7.59 -5.30 -0.14
CA ARG A 29 7.16 -6.71 -0.19
C ARG A 29 5.72 -6.86 -0.67
N HIS A 30 4.92 -5.82 -0.49
CA HIS A 30 3.53 -5.82 -0.94
C HIS A 30 3.05 -4.41 -1.23
N ILE A 31 2.25 -4.27 -2.28
CA ILE A 31 1.54 -3.05 -2.64
C ILE A 31 0.10 -3.45 -2.94
N GLU A 32 -0.86 -2.78 -2.30
CA GLU A 32 -2.28 -2.96 -2.57
C GLU A 32 -2.95 -1.60 -2.76
N VAL A 33 -3.75 -1.48 -3.81
CA VAL A 33 -4.62 -0.33 -4.06
C VAL A 33 -6.05 -0.71 -3.70
N HIS A 34 -6.72 0.15 -2.96
CA HIS A 34 -8.07 -0.08 -2.45
C HIS A 34 -9.04 0.93 -3.05
N GLU A 35 -10.30 0.53 -3.13
CA GLU A 35 -11.37 1.48 -3.40
C GLU A 35 -11.46 2.55 -2.31
N ILE A 36 -11.66 3.79 -2.73
CA ILE A 36 -11.86 4.91 -1.83
C ILE A 36 -13.19 4.72 -1.10
N GLY A 37 -13.17 4.86 0.23
CA GLY A 37 -14.34 4.63 1.09
C GLY A 37 -14.49 3.20 1.63
N LYS A 38 -13.76 2.22 1.10
CA LYS A 38 -13.74 0.85 1.66
C LYS A 38 -12.59 0.67 2.66
N VAL A 39 -12.85 -0.07 3.73
CA VAL A 39 -11.82 -0.44 4.70
C VAL A 39 -11.02 -1.62 4.13
N PRO A 40 -9.68 -1.53 4.05
CA PRO A 40 -8.84 -2.65 3.62
C PRO A 40 -9.03 -3.88 4.50
N ASP A 41 -8.88 -5.07 3.91
CA ASP A 41 -8.95 -6.32 4.65
C ASP A 41 -7.72 -6.45 5.57
N ARG A 42 -7.97 -6.27 6.88
CA ARG A 42 -6.93 -6.33 7.91
C ARG A 42 -6.35 -7.73 8.07
N ALA A 43 -7.15 -8.78 7.84
CA ALA A 43 -6.68 -10.15 7.98
C ALA A 43 -5.62 -10.46 6.92
N LYS A 44 -5.89 -10.06 5.66
CA LYS A 44 -4.94 -10.17 4.56
C LYS A 44 -3.61 -9.47 4.86
N LEU A 45 -3.66 -8.24 5.39
CA LEU A 45 -2.45 -7.50 5.75
C LEU A 45 -1.63 -8.21 6.84
N LEU A 46 -2.30 -8.78 7.86
CA LEU A 46 -1.63 -9.54 8.91
C LEU A 46 -0.97 -10.81 8.37
N GLU A 47 -1.61 -11.52 7.44
CA GLU A 47 -0.99 -12.70 6.82
C GLU A 47 0.26 -12.32 6.04
N ILE A 48 0.23 -11.22 5.27
CA ILE A 48 1.42 -10.72 4.57
C ILE A 48 2.54 -10.41 5.57
N LEU A 49 2.24 -9.75 6.68
CA LEU A 49 3.24 -9.45 7.71
C LEU A 49 3.84 -10.71 8.33
N LYS A 50 3.05 -11.77 8.54
CA LYS A 50 3.56 -13.07 9.05
C LYS A 50 4.50 -13.76 8.08
N THR A 51 4.38 -13.52 6.76
CA THR A 51 5.32 -14.07 5.77
C THR A 51 6.70 -13.40 5.83
N LEU A 52 6.77 -12.20 6.40
CA LEU A 52 8.04 -11.49 6.59
C LEU A 52 8.67 -11.99 7.90
N LYS A 53 9.79 -12.71 7.76
CA LYS A 53 10.57 -13.22 8.89
C LYS A 53 11.39 -12.12 9.57
#